data_AF-A0A0U3B394-F1
#
_entry.id   AF-A0A0U3B394-F1
#
_cell.length_a   1.000
_cell.length_b   1.000
_cell.length_c   1.000
_cell.angle_alpha   90.00
_cell.angle_beta   90.00
_cell.angle_gamma   90.00
#
_symmetry.space_group_name_H-M   'P 1'
#
loop_
_entity.id
_entity.type
_entity.pdbx_description
1 polymer ?
#
loop_
_entity_poly.entity_id
_entity_poly.type
_entity_poly.pdbx_seq_one_letter_code
_entity_poly.pdbx_strand_id
1 'polypeptide(L)'
;MHKFITDFFNTNHQALELLFIAYRRHKARDGVYARQLFDKFKAGMQEHIGWEENLLLPALESANRKSFPTDKARAEHQQVMQQINWIEGLLDKGVDTSQDDLSLEYMLNDHFENDEFNLYPVCDRVLSDDDTAKILMAIY
;
A
#
# COMPACT_ATOMS: atom_id res chain seq x y z
N MET A 1 -8.78 -22.95 6.91
CA MET A 1 -7.74 -22.35 6.08
C MET A 1 -7.43 -21.00 6.71
N HIS A 2 -6.20 -20.78 7.15
CA HIS A 2 -5.80 -19.53 7.78
C HIS A 2 -5.77 -18.44 6.71
N LYS A 3 -6.32 -17.24 6.98
CA LYS A 3 -6.34 -16.12 6.03
C LYS A 3 -5.17 -15.17 6.29
N PHE A 4 -3.98 -15.74 6.43
CA PHE A 4 -2.84 -15.00 6.95
C PHE A 4 -2.45 -13.82 6.04
N ILE A 5 -2.43 -14.02 4.72
CA ILE A 5 -2.07 -12.96 3.77
C ILE A 5 -3.08 -11.82 3.89
N THR A 6 -4.38 -12.13 3.86
CA THR A 6 -5.43 -11.11 4.05
C THR A 6 -5.25 -10.38 5.38
N ASP A 7 -5.14 -11.10 6.50
CA ASP A 7 -5.07 -10.48 7.82
C ASP A 7 -3.81 -9.58 7.97
N PHE A 8 -2.66 -10.03 7.45
CA PHE A 8 -1.40 -9.31 7.52
C PHE A 8 -1.42 -8.02 6.67
N PHE A 9 -1.77 -8.13 5.38
CA PHE A 9 -1.75 -6.99 4.48
C PHE A 9 -2.87 -5.97 4.77
N ASN A 10 -4.08 -6.42 5.16
CA ASN A 10 -5.14 -5.49 5.60
C ASN A 10 -4.72 -4.73 6.87
N THR A 11 -4.03 -5.38 7.81
CA THR A 11 -3.51 -4.68 9.01
C THR A 11 -2.48 -3.62 8.61
N ASN A 12 -1.65 -3.91 7.60
CA ASN A 12 -0.70 -2.95 7.06
C ASN A 12 -1.40 -1.77 6.36
N HIS A 13 -2.43 -2.01 5.53
CA HIS A 13 -3.27 -0.95 4.96
C HIS A 13 -3.83 -0.03 6.03
N GLN A 14 -4.47 -0.60 7.07
CA GLN A 14 -5.04 0.18 8.16
C GLN A 14 -4.00 1.07 8.86
N ALA A 15 -2.77 0.57 9.05
CA ALA A 15 -1.69 1.37 9.63
C ALA A 15 -1.32 2.56 8.72
N LEU A 16 -1.25 2.34 7.41
CA LEU A 16 -0.92 3.37 6.42
C LEU A 16 -2.02 4.43 6.32
N GLU A 17 -3.28 4.02 6.29
CA GLU A 17 -4.43 4.93 6.32
C GLU A 17 -4.44 5.79 7.59
N LEU A 18 -4.18 5.20 8.76
CA LEU A 18 -4.13 5.95 10.01
C LEU A 18 -3.05 7.04 9.99
N LEU A 19 -1.86 6.75 9.44
CA LEU A 19 -0.79 7.73 9.27
C LEU A 19 -1.22 8.86 8.33
N PHE A 20 -1.82 8.52 7.19
CA PHE A 20 -2.26 9.51 6.21
C PHE A 20 -3.40 10.41 6.73
N ILE A 21 -4.38 9.82 7.41
CA ILE A 21 -5.47 10.54 8.10
C ILE A 21 -4.90 11.48 9.16
N ALA A 22 -3.94 11.02 9.96
CA ALA A 22 -3.30 11.85 10.98
C ALA A 22 -2.53 13.02 10.34
N TYR A 23 -1.76 12.79 9.29
CA TYR A 23 -1.06 13.83 8.54
C TYR A 23 -2.03 14.93 8.10
N ARG A 24 -3.13 14.58 7.43
CA ARG A 24 -4.13 15.54 6.93
C ARG A 24 -4.77 16.35 8.07
N ARG A 25 -5.07 15.72 9.20
CA ARG A 25 -5.66 16.38 10.39
C ARG A 25 -4.72 17.40 11.03
N HIS A 26 -3.41 17.13 11.02
CA HIS A 26 -2.41 17.96 11.70
C HIS A 26 -1.80 19.04 10.80
N LYS A 27 -1.92 18.94 9.46
CA LYS A 27 -1.29 19.85 8.48
C LYS A 27 -1.47 21.34 8.77
N ALA A 28 -2.66 21.75 9.24
CA ALA A 28 -2.96 23.17 9.53
C ALA A 28 -2.55 23.63 10.95
N ARG A 29 -2.22 22.71 11.86
CA ARG A 29 -1.97 23.01 13.29
C ARG A 29 -0.50 22.82 13.68
N ASP A 30 0.13 21.79 13.13
CA ASP A 30 1.51 21.41 13.42
C ASP A 30 2.14 20.83 12.16
N GLY A 31 2.74 21.71 11.35
CA GLY A 31 3.36 21.32 10.08
C GLY A 31 4.57 20.39 10.24
N VAL A 32 5.31 20.50 11.36
CA VAL A 32 6.47 19.63 11.62
C VAL A 32 6.00 18.21 11.91
N TYR A 33 5.03 18.05 12.80
CA TYR A 33 4.46 16.73 13.09
C TYR A 33 3.73 16.13 11.89
N ALA A 34 2.96 16.94 11.16
CA ALA A 34 2.31 16.50 9.92
C ALA A 34 3.33 16.00 8.90
N ARG A 35 4.47 16.69 8.75
CA ARG A 35 5.54 16.23 7.85
C ARG A 35 6.12 14.89 8.28
N GLN A 36 6.38 14.69 9.57
CA GLN A 36 6.87 13.39 10.08
C GLN A 36 5.87 12.26 9.81
N LEU A 37 4.57 12.51 9.99
CA LEU A 37 3.51 11.54 9.68
C LEU A 37 3.48 11.21 8.19
N PHE A 38 3.60 12.20 7.32
CA PHE A 38 3.66 12.00 5.87
C PHE A 38 4.90 11.20 5.47
N ASP A 39 6.07 11.51 6.01
CA ASP A 39 7.30 10.78 5.73
C ASP A 39 7.20 9.31 6.17
N LYS A 40 6.56 9.04 7.32
CA LYS A 40 6.27 7.68 7.79
C LYS A 40 5.28 6.95 6.91
N PHE A 41 4.21 7.62 6.50
CA PHE A 41 3.25 7.06 5.55
C PHE A 41 3.91 6.71 4.21
N LYS A 42 4.69 7.64 3.63
CA LYS A 42 5.40 7.42 2.36
C LYS A 42 6.37 6.23 2.45
N ALA A 43 7.20 6.19 3.50
CA ALA A 43 8.14 5.08 3.69
C ALA A 43 7.39 3.74 3.83
N GLY A 44 6.30 3.70 4.60
CA GLY A 44 5.48 2.50 4.75
C GLY A 44 4.80 2.07 3.44
N MET A 45 4.30 3.00 2.62
CA MET A 45 3.75 2.68 1.29
C MET A 45 4.82 2.10 0.36
N GLN A 46 6.05 2.62 0.41
CA GLN A 46 7.16 2.08 -0.37
C GLN A 46 7.52 0.65 0.05
N GLU A 47 7.52 0.36 1.35
CA GLU A 47 7.72 -0.99 1.88
C GLU A 47 6.58 -1.92 1.48
N HIS A 48 5.33 -1.50 1.67
CA HIS A 48 4.12 -2.23 1.30
C HIS A 48 4.15 -2.66 -0.18
N ILE A 49 4.28 -1.69 -1.09
CA ILE A 49 4.36 -1.95 -2.54
C ILE A 49 5.58 -2.82 -2.86
N GLY A 50 6.69 -2.60 -2.15
CA GLY A 50 7.89 -3.43 -2.30
C GLY A 50 7.66 -4.89 -1.94
N TRP A 51 6.89 -5.18 -0.89
CA TRP A 51 6.52 -6.55 -0.52
C TRP A 51 5.62 -7.18 -1.57
N GLU A 52 4.66 -6.43 -2.11
CA GLU A 52 3.77 -6.94 -3.13
C GLU A 52 4.49 -7.24 -4.45
N GLU A 53 5.19 -6.24 -4.99
CA GLU A 53 5.87 -6.32 -6.29
C GLU A 53 6.96 -7.39 -6.33
N ASN A 54 7.72 -7.52 -5.24
CA ASN A 54 8.91 -8.39 -5.24
C ASN A 54 8.66 -9.77 -4.62
N LEU A 55 7.60 -9.94 -3.80
CA LEU A 55 7.36 -11.18 -3.07
C LEU A 55 5.98 -11.77 -3.37
N LEU A 56 4.90 -11.02 -3.10
CA LEU A 56 3.55 -11.55 -3.15
C LEU A 56 3.07 -11.82 -4.58
N LEU A 57 3.17 -10.84 -5.48
CA LEU A 57 2.72 -10.95 -6.86
C LEU A 57 3.51 -12.04 -7.62
N PRO A 58 4.85 -12.12 -7.52
CA PRO A 58 5.61 -13.22 -8.14
C PRO A 58 5.22 -14.60 -7.61
N ALA A 59 4.99 -14.74 -6.30
CA ALA A 59 4.54 -15.99 -5.70
C ALA A 59 3.16 -16.40 -6.24
N LEU A 60 2.23 -15.45 -6.32
CA LEU A 60 0.89 -15.68 -6.87
C LEU A 60 0.95 -16.09 -8.34
N GLU A 61 1.76 -15.42 -9.16
CA GLU A 61 1.94 -15.73 -10.58
C GLU A 61 2.52 -17.12 -10.79
N SER A 62 3.48 -17.54 -9.94
CA SER A 62 4.06 -18.87 -10.00
C SER A 62 3.07 -19.97 -9.60
N ALA A 63 2.23 -19.70 -8.61
CA ALA A 63 1.29 -20.69 -8.06
C ALA A 63 -0.02 -20.77 -8.86
N ASN A 64 -0.48 -19.66 -9.44
CA ASN A 64 -1.72 -19.57 -10.20
C ASN A 64 -1.48 -19.60 -11.71
N ARG A 65 -1.56 -20.79 -12.31
CA ARG A 65 -1.41 -20.97 -13.78
C ARG A 65 -2.50 -20.30 -14.62
N LYS A 66 -3.60 -19.84 -14.01
CA LYS A 66 -4.56 -18.94 -14.66
C LYS A 66 -4.12 -17.53 -14.33
N SER A 67 -3.82 -16.73 -15.35
CA SER A 67 -3.42 -15.33 -15.21
C SER A 67 -4.36 -14.57 -14.27
N PHE A 68 -3.93 -14.37 -13.02
CA PHE A 68 -4.55 -13.36 -12.16
C PHE A 68 -4.01 -12.01 -12.66
N PRO A 69 -4.85 -10.99 -12.86
CA PRO A 69 -4.43 -9.73 -13.49
C PRO A 69 -3.62 -8.88 -12.51
N THR A 70 -2.38 -9.28 -12.24
CA THR A 70 -1.42 -8.56 -11.40
C THR A 70 -0.99 -7.23 -12.03
N ASP A 71 -1.11 -7.07 -13.36
CA ASP A 71 -0.84 -5.82 -14.08
C ASP A 71 -1.69 -4.63 -13.60
N LYS A 72 -2.92 -4.88 -13.12
CA LYS A 72 -3.79 -3.83 -12.57
C LYS A 72 -3.15 -3.24 -11.30
N ALA A 73 -2.79 -4.10 -10.34
CA ALA A 73 -2.15 -3.68 -9.10
C ALA A 73 -0.85 -2.89 -9.39
N ARG A 74 -0.02 -3.38 -10.33
CA ARG A 74 1.21 -2.68 -10.72
C ARG A 74 0.97 -1.28 -11.31
N ALA A 75 -0.08 -1.13 -12.11
CA ALA A 75 -0.46 0.17 -12.64
C ALA A 75 -0.94 1.12 -11.53
N GLU A 76 -1.72 0.61 -10.58
CA GLU A 76 -2.19 1.35 -9.40
C GLU A 76 -1.02 1.78 -8.50
N HIS A 77 -0.06 0.89 -8.22
CA HIS A 77 1.17 1.21 -7.47
C HIS A 77 1.93 2.37 -8.09
N GLN A 78 2.11 2.35 -9.42
CA GLN A 78 2.79 3.43 -10.13
C GLN A 78 2.06 4.77 -9.98
N GLN A 79 0.73 4.77 -10.07
CA GLN A 79 -0.08 5.98 -9.93
C GLN A 79 -0.04 6.52 -8.50
N VAL A 80 -0.22 5.64 -7.50
CA VAL A 80 -0.14 5.99 -6.07
C VAL A 80 1.22 6.57 -5.73
N MET A 81 2.31 5.93 -6.13
CA MET A 81 3.66 6.44 -5.85
C MET A 81 3.98 7.75 -6.57
N GLN A 82 3.48 7.95 -7.79
CA GLN A 82 3.60 9.23 -8.48
C GLN A 82 2.89 10.34 -7.71
N GLN A 83 1.66 10.09 -7.24
CA GLN A 83 0.89 11.06 -6.46
C GLN A 83 1.53 11.37 -5.11
N ILE A 84 2.08 10.37 -4.41
CA ILE A 84 2.81 10.57 -3.15
C ILE A 84 4.04 11.46 -3.37
N ASN A 85 4.84 11.17 -4.39
CA ASN A 85 6.04 11.97 -4.70
C ASN A 85 5.67 13.39 -5.15
N TRP A 86 4.54 13.56 -5.84
CA TRP A 86 4.02 14.87 -6.20
C TRP A 86 3.65 15.70 -4.94
N ILE A 87 2.90 15.11 -4.01
CA ILE A 87 2.54 15.75 -2.73
C ILE A 87 3.79 16.13 -1.95
N GLU A 88 4.79 15.25 -1.85
CA GLU A 88 6.06 15.55 -1.19
C GLU A 88 6.71 16.81 -1.77
N GLY A 89 6.81 16.90 -3.10
CA GLY A 89 7.41 18.05 -3.77
C GLY A 89 6.63 19.36 -3.59
N LEU A 90 5.32 19.28 -3.32
CA LEU A 90 4.50 20.44 -2.95
C LEU A 90 4.74 20.83 -1.48
N LEU A 91 4.81 19.85 -0.57
CA LEU A 91 5.12 20.07 0.85
C LEU A 91 6.49 20.72 1.02
N ASP A 92 7.51 20.29 0.28
CA ASP A 92 8.86 20.88 0.28
C ASP A 92 8.87 22.36 -0.11
N LYS A 93 7.88 22.78 -0.91
CA LYS A 93 7.70 24.17 -1.36
C LYS A 93 6.75 24.97 -0.47
N GLY A 94 6.18 24.35 0.57
CA GLY A 94 5.15 24.97 1.41
C GLY A 94 3.85 25.27 0.66
N VAL A 95 3.55 24.52 -0.40
CA VAL A 95 2.30 24.66 -1.17
C VAL A 95 1.20 23.84 -0.50
N ASP A 96 -0.04 24.34 -0.51
CA ASP A 96 -1.19 23.59 -0.02
C ASP A 96 -1.46 22.37 -0.91
N THR A 97 -1.54 21.20 -0.27
CA THR A 97 -1.75 19.89 -0.89
C THR A 97 -3.17 19.36 -0.72
N SER A 98 -4.12 20.16 -0.21
CA SER A 98 -5.42 19.64 0.22
C SER A 98 -6.21 18.94 -0.89
N GLN A 99 -6.11 19.42 -2.14
CA GLN A 99 -6.73 18.77 -3.28
C GLN A 99 -5.98 17.49 -3.70
N ASP A 100 -4.65 17.52 -3.69
CA ASP A 100 -3.80 16.38 -4.01
C ASP A 100 -3.94 15.24 -2.99
N ASP A 101 -4.10 15.59 -1.71
CA ASP A 101 -4.37 14.66 -0.61
C ASP A 101 -5.71 13.93 -0.82
N LEU A 102 -6.74 14.64 -1.29
CA LEU A 102 -8.05 14.04 -1.63
C LEU A 102 -7.92 13.09 -2.81
N SER A 103 -7.19 13.48 -3.85
CA SER A 103 -6.93 12.61 -5.00
C SER A 103 -6.19 11.33 -4.59
N LEU A 104 -5.20 11.45 -3.71
CA LEU A 104 -4.50 10.28 -3.17
C LEU A 104 -5.41 9.39 -2.33
N GLU A 105 -6.28 9.96 -1.48
CA GLU A 105 -7.27 9.20 -0.71
C GLU A 105 -8.16 8.33 -1.60
N TYR A 106 -8.65 8.87 -2.72
CA TYR A 106 -9.44 8.09 -3.67
C TYR A 106 -8.62 6.97 -4.34
N MET A 107 -7.37 7.24 -4.72
CA MET A 107 -6.50 6.22 -5.31
C MET A 107 -6.18 5.10 -4.32
N LEU A 108 -5.91 5.43 -3.06
CA LEU A 108 -5.66 4.45 -2.00
C LEU A 108 -6.89 3.58 -1.76
N ASN A 109 -8.08 4.18 -1.65
CA ASN A 109 -9.31 3.42 -1.44
C ASN A 109 -9.56 2.41 -2.58
N ASP A 110 -9.40 2.81 -3.84
CA ASP A 110 -9.61 1.92 -4.98
C ASP A 110 -8.59 0.76 -5.01
N HIS A 111 -7.31 1.08 -4.76
CA HIS A 111 -6.23 0.10 -4.66
C HIS A 111 -6.45 -0.88 -3.50
N PHE A 112 -6.66 -0.37 -2.28
CA PHE A 112 -6.86 -1.21 -1.10
C PHE A 112 -8.12 -2.07 -1.21
N GLU A 113 -9.26 -1.51 -1.63
CA GLU A 113 -10.47 -2.31 -1.85
C GLU A 113 -10.25 -3.40 -2.89
N ASN A 114 -9.55 -3.10 -3.99
CA ASN A 114 -9.23 -4.11 -4.98
C ASN A 114 -8.44 -5.28 -4.36
N ASP A 115 -7.44 -4.99 -3.55
CA ASP A 115 -6.57 -6.02 -3.02
C ASP A 115 -7.20 -6.81 -1.87
N GLU A 116 -7.90 -6.12 -0.97
CA GLU A 116 -8.59 -6.73 0.16
C GLU A 116 -9.74 -7.66 -0.26
N PHE A 117 -10.48 -7.29 -1.32
CA PHE A 117 -11.62 -8.08 -1.79
C PHE A 117 -11.27 -9.07 -2.90
N ASN A 118 -10.16 -8.87 -3.64
CA ASN A 118 -9.82 -9.72 -4.78
C ASN A 118 -8.43 -10.37 -4.67
N LEU A 119 -7.36 -9.62 -4.45
CA LEU A 119 -5.99 -10.14 -4.49
C LEU A 119 -5.70 -11.09 -3.32
N TYR A 120 -5.78 -10.60 -2.08
CA TYR A 120 -5.39 -11.38 -0.90
C TYR A 120 -6.24 -12.63 -0.67
N PRO A 121 -7.57 -12.60 -0.87
CA PRO A 121 -8.39 -13.81 -0.76
C PRO A 121 -8.01 -14.90 -1.77
N VAL A 122 -7.45 -14.52 -2.92
CA VAL A 122 -6.92 -15.47 -3.90
C VAL A 122 -5.55 -15.99 -3.47
N CYS A 123 -4.66 -15.13 -2.96
CA CYS A 123 -3.38 -15.54 -2.38
C CYS A 123 -3.58 -16.59 -1.29
N ASP A 124 -4.46 -16.34 -0.31
CA ASP A 124 -4.75 -17.30 0.77
C ASP A 124 -5.30 -18.65 0.27
N ARG A 125 -5.92 -18.68 -0.92
CA ARG A 125 -6.46 -19.91 -1.52
C ARG A 125 -5.41 -20.71 -2.29
N VAL A 126 -4.44 -20.03 -2.88
CA VAL A 126 -3.53 -20.62 -3.88
C VAL A 126 -2.13 -20.84 -3.33
N LEU A 127 -1.65 -19.96 -2.45
CA LEU A 127 -0.32 -20.06 -1.86
C LEU A 127 -0.31 -21.16 -0.79
N SER A 128 0.77 -21.94 -0.76
CA SER A 128 1.01 -22.90 0.31
C SER A 128 1.58 -22.22 1.57
N ASP A 129 1.59 -22.94 2.68
CA ASP A 129 2.26 -22.50 3.91
C ASP A 129 3.77 -22.22 3.66
N ASP A 130 4.42 -23.02 2.81
CA ASP A 130 5.83 -22.83 2.43
C ASP A 130 6.06 -21.57 1.59
N ASP A 131 5.12 -21.23 0.70
CA ASP A 131 5.19 -19.98 -0.08
C ASP A 131 5.01 -18.77 0.83
N THR A 132 4.03 -18.84 1.73
CA THR A 132 3.77 -17.81 2.74
C THR A 132 4.96 -17.62 3.67
N ALA A 133 5.57 -18.72 4.14
CA ALA A 133 6.76 -18.65 4.99
C ALA A 133 7.96 -17.99 4.29
N LYS A 134 8.16 -18.23 2.99
CA LYS A 134 9.23 -17.56 2.21
C LYS A 134 8.99 -16.06 2.08
N ILE A 135 7.75 -15.64 1.85
CA ILE A 135 7.38 -14.21 1.83
C ILE A 135 7.72 -13.58 3.17
N LEU A 136 7.29 -14.20 4.27
CA LEU A 136 7.53 -13.66 5.62
C LEU A 136 9.01 -13.61 6.01
N MET A 137 9.78 -14.62 5.61
CA MET A 137 11.23 -14.64 5.82
C MET A 137 11.96 -13.46 5.14
N ALA A 138 11.39 -12.89 4.07
CA ALA A 138 11.95 -11.71 3.42
C ALA A 138 11.48 -10.38 4.03
N ILE A 139 10.42 -10.41 4.84
CA ILE A 139 9.85 -9.23 5.53
C ILE A 139 10.50 -9.03 6.91
N TYR A 140 10.76 -10.13 7.65
CA TYR A 140 11.38 -10.12 8.99
C TYR A 140 12.88 -10.36 8.94
#